data_AF-A0A399LXP3-F1
#
_entry.id   AF-A0A399LXP3-F1
#
_cell.length_a   1.000
_cell.length_b   1.000
_cell.length_c   1.000
_cell.angle_alpha   90.00
_cell.angle_beta   90.00
_cell.angle_gamma   90.00
#
_symmetry.space_group_name_H-M   'P 1'
#
loop_
_entity.id
_entity.type
_entity.pdbx_description
1 polymer ?
#
loop_
_entity_poly.entity_id
_entity_poly.type
_entity_poly.pdbx_seq_one_letter_code
_entity_poly.pdbx_strand_id
1 'polypeptide(L)'
;MSVAAAPNFRLRPDPLVLISVGIRGLMTLAYQRESKRIEARSYRYDPVGRLLEARHNYEKETFAFDPASNLLDPEAPPGPNPHSPRKLMDNVLRSYCGTQYRYDERGNLQERIENGKTGKFTWDLYDRLRRYEDDRLVVEFGYDALGRRVYKDSRSKYRNRVQAGPVWNENARRALDEKLGCDLTLFIWDGDTLAFEQRGREGKGRTTHYVFEPGSFIPVAQGVMNHIEEMLHQPRYAFPYDIDRDPVWQHKPTPKPFDTFCWYQCDQLGTPTEVTNTEGQIYWQKNHKAWGSPATRNCLEERDISNNLRFQGQSVDIETGLHYNRYRYYDPTTGRYISKDPIGFIGGLNIYEFAINPVAWIAPYGLKKKQPSTCCPAEVDPCAPDGKTHIVYQAEDPKNPGYIYTGKASGYGSATQVLERRFSGGHHRGIDKKDAFVVHETDSYATVRGIEHLEYTNLMGGATKQNNPISPRNRNRTTYIDCAKRHLSK
;
A
#
# COMPACT_ATOMS: atom_id res chain seq x y z
N MET A 1 3.54 7.10 -29.62
CA MET A 1 2.91 5.77 -29.65
C MET A 1 1.41 5.96 -29.73
N SER A 2 0.82 5.60 -30.87
CA SER A 2 -0.63 5.50 -31.03
C SER A 2 -1.09 4.29 -30.23
N VAL A 3 -1.98 4.50 -29.27
CA VAL A 3 -2.60 3.43 -28.49
C VAL A 3 -3.48 2.65 -29.46
N ALA A 4 -3.03 1.47 -29.86
CA ALA A 4 -3.89 0.51 -30.55
C ALA A 4 -5.01 0.13 -29.58
N ALA A 5 -6.25 0.34 -30.00
CA ALA A 5 -7.44 0.01 -29.24
C ALA A 5 -7.38 -1.46 -28.81
N ALA A 6 -7.32 -1.69 -27.50
CA ALA A 6 -7.48 -3.01 -26.93
C ALA A 6 -8.88 -3.55 -27.28
N PRO A 7 -9.04 -4.83 -27.63
CA PRO A 7 -10.35 -5.41 -27.83
C PRO A 7 -11.14 -5.34 -26.52
N ASN A 8 -12.43 -5.02 -26.63
CA ASN A 8 -13.39 -4.93 -25.52
C ASN A 8 -13.34 -6.19 -24.63
N PHE A 9 -12.53 -6.16 -23.57
CA PHE A 9 -12.54 -7.17 -22.52
C PHE A 9 -13.78 -6.93 -21.65
N ARG A 10 -14.84 -7.70 -21.92
CA ARG A 10 -15.92 -7.87 -20.94
C ARG A 10 -15.35 -8.70 -19.79
N LEU A 11 -15.13 -8.06 -18.64
CA LEU A 11 -15.00 -8.72 -17.35
C LEU A 11 -16.16 -9.71 -17.24
N ARG A 12 -15.90 -11.02 -17.31
CA ARG A 12 -16.89 -11.98 -16.83
C ARG A 12 -16.92 -11.81 -15.31
N PRO A 13 -18.09 -11.53 -14.70
CA PRO A 13 -18.19 -11.53 -13.26
C PRO A 13 -18.06 -12.98 -12.81
N ASP A 14 -16.88 -13.36 -12.31
CA ASP A 14 -16.82 -14.46 -11.35
C ASP A 14 -17.77 -14.14 -10.19
N PRO A 15 -18.39 -15.13 -9.54
CA PRO A 15 -19.43 -14.85 -8.57
C PRO A 15 -18.82 -14.04 -7.43
N LEU A 16 -19.23 -12.77 -7.33
CA LEU A 16 -18.74 -11.79 -6.36
C LEU A 16 -18.67 -12.42 -4.96
N VAL A 17 -17.47 -12.50 -4.38
CA VAL A 17 -17.34 -12.66 -2.92
C VAL A 17 -17.71 -11.31 -2.32
N LEU A 18 -18.94 -11.18 -1.82
CA LEU A 18 -19.36 -9.99 -1.11
C LEU A 18 -18.75 -10.04 0.28
N ILE A 19 -17.79 -9.15 0.56
CA ILE A 19 -17.32 -8.88 1.90
C ILE A 19 -18.24 -7.80 2.49
N SER A 20 -19.12 -8.18 3.41
CA SER A 20 -19.88 -7.22 4.20
C SER A 20 -19.07 -6.84 5.44
N VAL A 21 -18.90 -5.55 5.66
CA VAL A 21 -18.17 -4.98 6.80
C VAL A 21 -19.13 -4.18 7.65
N GLY A 22 -19.23 -4.52 8.93
CA GLY A 22 -19.96 -3.73 9.93
C GLY A 22 -18.98 -2.85 10.71
N ILE A 23 -19.22 -1.54 10.75
CA ILE A 23 -18.42 -0.57 11.52
C ILE A 23 -19.24 -0.11 12.74
N ARG A 24 -18.63 -0.03 13.92
CA ARG A 24 -19.24 0.62 15.10
C ARG A 24 -18.41 1.84 15.53
N GLY A 25 -19.07 2.99 15.73
CA GLY A 25 -18.44 4.21 16.26
C GLY A 25 -17.38 4.81 15.32
N LEU A 26 -16.27 5.29 15.89
CA LEU A 26 -15.12 5.95 15.23
C LEU A 26 -14.35 5.03 14.25
N MET A 27 -15.01 4.52 13.21
CA MET A 27 -14.37 3.76 12.12
C MET A 27 -13.66 2.47 12.58
N THR A 28 -14.21 1.78 13.58
CA THR A 28 -13.66 0.52 14.05
C THR A 28 -14.44 -0.66 13.47
N LEU A 29 -13.74 -1.56 12.77
CA LEU A 29 -14.33 -2.73 12.11
C LEU A 29 -14.84 -3.72 13.16
N ALA A 30 -16.15 -3.86 13.29
CA ALA A 30 -16.81 -4.67 14.30
C ALA A 30 -17.06 -6.11 13.81
N TYR A 31 -17.33 -6.27 12.52
CA TYR A 31 -17.60 -7.57 11.91
C TYR A 31 -17.25 -7.61 10.43
N GLN A 32 -16.79 -8.76 9.94
CA GLN A 32 -16.61 -9.06 8.52
C GLN A 32 -17.28 -10.41 8.20
N ARG A 33 -18.08 -10.44 7.12
CA ARG A 33 -18.69 -11.66 6.57
C ARG A 33 -18.41 -11.76 5.09
N GLU A 34 -18.03 -12.95 4.64
CA GLU A 34 -17.93 -13.28 3.23
C GLU A 34 -19.20 -13.99 2.77
N SER A 35 -19.81 -13.58 1.65
CA SER A 35 -21.11 -14.13 1.21
C SER A 35 -21.06 -15.60 0.81
N LYS A 36 -19.91 -16.09 0.32
CA LYS A 36 -19.71 -17.51 -0.07
C LYS A 36 -19.35 -18.43 1.08
N ARG A 37 -18.99 -17.89 2.25
CA ARG A 37 -18.57 -18.69 3.40
C ARG A 37 -19.40 -18.30 4.63
N ILE A 38 -19.84 -19.25 5.44
CA ILE A 38 -20.40 -18.96 6.77
C ILE A 38 -19.23 -18.61 7.71
N GLU A 39 -18.36 -17.69 7.28
CA GLU A 39 -17.18 -17.26 8.01
C GLU A 39 -17.43 -15.88 8.57
N ALA A 40 -17.31 -15.81 9.89
CA ALA A 40 -17.71 -14.70 10.70
C ALA A 40 -16.47 -14.22 11.47
N ARG A 41 -15.94 -13.03 11.11
CA ARG A 41 -14.85 -12.43 11.87
C ARG A 41 -15.37 -11.35 12.79
N SER A 42 -15.10 -11.46 14.09
CA SER A 42 -15.49 -10.46 15.08
C SER A 42 -14.26 -9.94 15.83
N TYR A 43 -14.31 -8.66 16.19
CA TYR A 43 -13.15 -7.97 16.75
C TYR A 43 -13.55 -7.19 18.01
N ARG A 44 -12.63 -7.11 18.98
CA ARG A 44 -12.74 -6.25 20.16
C ARG A 44 -11.54 -5.35 20.26
N TYR A 45 -11.77 -4.15 20.77
CA TYR A 45 -10.79 -3.09 20.83
C TYR A 45 -10.77 -2.43 22.20
N ASP A 46 -9.64 -1.81 22.54
CA ASP A 46 -9.57 -0.90 23.66
C ASP A 46 -10.09 0.51 23.29
N PRO A 47 -10.25 1.44 24.24
CA PRO A 47 -10.76 2.78 23.96
C PRO A 47 -9.91 3.62 23.01
N VAL A 48 -8.63 3.27 22.79
CA VAL A 48 -7.73 3.96 21.86
C VAL A 48 -7.63 3.24 20.50
N GLY A 49 -8.46 2.22 20.28
CA GLY A 49 -8.63 1.53 19.00
C GLY A 49 -7.67 0.39 18.72
N ARG A 50 -6.88 -0.06 19.71
CA ARG A 50 -5.97 -1.20 19.55
C ARG A 50 -6.75 -2.51 19.62
N LEU A 51 -6.39 -3.46 18.77
CA LEU A 51 -7.07 -4.74 18.63
C LEU A 51 -6.78 -5.64 19.85
N LEU A 52 -7.75 -5.87 20.72
CA LEU A 52 -7.63 -6.75 21.90
C LEU A 52 -7.98 -8.21 21.60
N GLU A 53 -8.88 -8.45 20.66
CA GLU A 53 -9.35 -9.79 20.32
C GLU A 53 -9.75 -9.85 18.85
N ALA A 54 -9.30 -10.88 18.14
CA ALA A 54 -9.79 -11.25 16.82
C ALA A 54 -10.30 -12.68 16.86
N ARG A 55 -11.55 -12.89 16.45
CA ARG A 55 -12.13 -14.22 16.27
C ARG A 55 -12.42 -14.47 14.82
N HIS A 56 -12.02 -15.63 14.33
CA HIS A 56 -12.39 -16.15 13.02
C HIS A 56 -12.85 -17.59 13.20
N ASN A 57 -14.16 -17.83 13.10
CA ASN A 57 -14.79 -19.11 13.38
C ASN A 57 -14.43 -19.65 14.79
N TYR A 58 -13.62 -20.71 14.87
CA TYR A 58 -13.16 -21.35 16.10
C TYR A 58 -11.80 -20.84 16.58
N GLU A 59 -11.10 -20.05 15.77
CA GLU A 59 -9.80 -19.48 16.12
C GLU A 59 -10.00 -18.15 16.83
N LYS A 60 -9.32 -18.00 17.96
CA LYS A 60 -9.35 -16.80 18.80
C LYS A 60 -7.94 -16.34 19.05
N GLU A 61 -7.65 -15.10 18.67
CA GLU A 61 -6.42 -14.40 19.01
C GLU A 61 -6.74 -13.32 20.04
N THR A 62 -5.91 -13.21 21.08
CA THR A 62 -6.03 -12.19 22.13
C THR A 62 -4.71 -11.45 22.28
N PHE A 63 -4.79 -10.13 22.44
CA PHE A 63 -3.64 -9.25 22.48
C PHE A 63 -3.70 -8.36 23.71
N ALA A 64 -2.53 -8.10 24.28
CA ALA A 64 -2.31 -7.11 25.31
C ALA A 64 -1.21 -6.16 24.84
N PHE A 65 -1.29 -4.90 25.25
CA PHE A 65 -0.33 -3.87 24.85
C PHE A 65 0.16 -3.10 26.06
N ASP A 66 1.42 -2.69 26.02
CA ASP A 66 1.93 -1.68 26.94
C ASP A 66 1.46 -0.26 26.55
N PRO A 67 1.73 0.79 27.34
CA PRO A 67 1.36 2.16 27.00
C PRO A 67 1.98 2.69 25.70
N ALA A 68 3.07 2.10 25.21
CA ALA A 68 3.70 2.45 23.94
C ALA A 68 3.14 1.67 22.74
N SER A 69 2.13 0.82 22.93
CA SER A 69 1.55 -0.07 21.91
C SER A 69 2.48 -1.21 21.46
N ASN A 70 3.40 -1.65 22.32
CA ASN A 70 4.14 -2.88 22.09
C ASN A 70 3.28 -4.08 22.53
N LEU A 71 3.26 -5.16 21.74
CA LEU A 71 2.59 -6.40 22.14
C LEU A 71 3.22 -6.98 23.41
N LEU A 72 2.37 -7.33 24.36
CA LEU A 72 2.74 -8.00 25.59
C LEU A 72 2.52 -9.51 25.46
N ASP A 73 3.48 -10.26 25.96
CA ASP A 73 3.43 -11.71 26.04
C ASP A 73 2.35 -12.14 27.06
N PRO A 74 1.32 -12.90 26.63
CA PRO A 74 0.26 -13.37 27.52
C PRO A 74 0.77 -14.24 28.68
N GLU A 75 1.89 -14.94 28.46
CA GLU A 75 2.46 -15.89 29.43
C GLU A 75 3.60 -15.27 30.25
N ALA A 76 3.94 -14.00 30.03
CA ALA A 76 4.99 -13.35 30.81
C ALA A 76 4.61 -13.31 32.30
N PRO A 77 5.53 -13.69 33.21
CA PRO A 77 5.27 -13.60 34.64
C PRO A 77 4.91 -12.17 35.03
N PRO A 78 3.94 -11.97 35.94
CA PRO A 78 3.63 -10.65 36.45
C PRO A 78 4.91 -10.04 37.01
N GLY A 79 5.20 -8.80 36.62
CA GLY A 79 6.37 -8.09 37.10
C GLY A 79 6.35 -7.96 38.63
N PRO A 80 7.47 -7.51 39.26
CA PRO A 80 7.60 -7.39 40.71
C PRO A 80 6.49 -6.55 41.38
N ASN A 81 5.73 -5.80 40.59
CA ASN A 81 4.45 -5.24 41.01
C ASN A 81 3.46 -5.32 39.83
N PRO A 82 2.38 -6.12 39.91
CA PRO A 82 1.39 -6.24 38.83
C PRO A 82 0.64 -4.93 38.53
N HIS A 83 0.75 -3.92 39.40
CA HIS A 83 0.12 -2.61 39.26
C HIS A 83 1.11 -1.50 38.90
N SER A 84 2.42 -1.78 38.85
CA SER A 84 3.39 -0.81 38.35
C SER A 84 3.53 -0.99 36.84
N PRO A 85 3.33 0.05 36.01
CA PRO A 85 3.72 -0.04 34.61
C PRO A 85 5.20 -0.42 34.58
N ARG A 86 5.56 -1.46 33.80
CA ARG A 86 6.97 -1.72 33.48
C ARG A 86 7.55 -0.37 33.04
N LYS A 87 8.61 0.09 33.70
CA LYS A 87 9.19 1.41 33.43
C LYS A 87 9.48 1.48 31.92
N LEU A 88 8.70 2.30 31.21
CA LEU A 88 8.78 2.45 29.77
C LEU A 88 10.05 3.26 29.49
N MET A 89 11.15 2.57 29.21
CA MET A 89 12.42 3.21 28.90
C MET A 89 12.47 3.69 27.46
N ASP A 90 11.85 2.93 26.55
CA ASP A 90 11.88 3.14 25.10
C ASP A 90 10.73 2.37 24.41
N ASN A 91 10.65 2.47 23.08
CA ASN A 91 9.70 1.73 22.26
C ASN A 91 10.25 0.35 21.81
N VAL A 92 11.37 -0.13 22.38
CA VAL A 92 12.10 -1.29 21.85
C VAL A 92 11.60 -2.58 22.49
N LEU A 93 11.12 -3.52 21.66
CA LEU A 93 10.69 -4.84 22.13
C LEU A 93 11.90 -5.76 22.27
N ARG A 94 12.26 -6.12 23.50
CA ARG A 94 13.44 -6.96 23.80
C ARG A 94 13.09 -8.43 24.00
N SER A 95 11.83 -8.75 24.30
CA SER A 95 11.36 -10.11 24.46
C SER A 95 9.87 -10.22 24.15
N TYR A 96 9.46 -11.29 23.47
CA TYR A 96 8.06 -11.60 23.22
C TYR A 96 7.89 -13.10 22.94
N CYS A 97 6.99 -13.75 23.66
CA CYS A 97 6.62 -15.18 23.52
C CYS A 97 7.85 -16.10 23.40
N GLY A 98 8.75 -16.01 24.39
CA GLY A 98 9.99 -16.80 24.44
C GLY A 98 11.09 -16.40 23.45
N THR A 99 10.84 -15.44 22.54
CA THR A 99 11.84 -14.91 21.62
C THR A 99 12.51 -13.68 22.21
N GLN A 100 13.84 -13.62 22.14
CA GLN A 100 14.63 -12.46 22.58
C GLN A 100 15.15 -11.68 21.37
N TYR A 101 15.18 -10.36 21.50
CA TYR A 101 15.58 -9.43 20.44
C TYR A 101 16.65 -8.47 20.97
N ARG A 102 17.73 -8.31 20.21
CA ARG A 102 18.82 -7.36 20.50
C ARG A 102 18.98 -6.42 19.34
N TYR A 103 19.20 -5.15 19.64
CA TYR A 103 19.27 -4.07 18.65
C TYR A 103 20.63 -3.38 18.74
N ASP A 104 21.08 -2.86 17.61
CA ASP A 104 22.25 -1.98 17.57
C ASP A 104 21.94 -0.59 18.17
N GLU A 105 22.96 0.26 18.26
CA GLU A 105 22.83 1.64 18.80
C GLU A 105 21.91 2.53 17.95
N ARG A 106 21.76 2.22 16.67
CA ARG A 106 20.85 2.92 15.74
C ARG A 106 19.42 2.43 15.89
N GLY A 107 19.19 1.31 16.57
CA GLY A 107 17.90 0.71 16.84
C GLY A 107 17.45 -0.26 15.76
N ASN A 108 18.35 -0.84 14.98
CA ASN A 108 18.05 -1.93 14.07
C ASN A 108 18.24 -3.28 14.77
N LEU A 109 17.34 -4.24 14.53
CA LEU A 109 17.46 -5.59 15.09
C LEU A 109 18.78 -6.22 14.62
N GLN A 110 19.61 -6.62 15.56
CA GLN A 110 20.92 -7.24 15.32
C GLN A 110 20.87 -8.76 15.54
N GLU A 111 20.16 -9.22 16.59
CA GLU A 111 20.02 -10.64 16.89
C GLU A 111 18.59 -10.98 17.30
N ARG A 112 18.07 -12.10 16.78
CA ARG A 112 16.83 -12.74 17.23
C ARG A 112 17.16 -14.14 17.74
N ILE A 113 16.81 -14.43 18.99
CA ILE A 113 17.05 -15.72 19.64
C ILE A 113 15.71 -16.38 19.93
N GLU A 114 15.45 -17.50 19.27
CA GLU A 114 14.21 -18.27 19.39
C GLU A 114 14.54 -19.74 19.64
N ASN A 115 14.04 -20.33 20.72
CA ASN A 115 14.30 -21.73 21.08
C ASN A 115 15.79 -22.11 21.08
N GLY A 116 16.64 -21.19 21.55
CA GLY A 116 18.10 -21.36 21.58
C GLY A 116 18.81 -21.17 20.24
N LYS A 117 18.08 -20.97 19.13
CA LYS A 117 18.65 -20.69 17.81
C LYS A 117 18.78 -19.19 17.60
N THR A 118 19.90 -18.76 17.05
CA THR A 118 20.20 -17.34 16.83
C THR A 118 20.20 -17.01 15.35
N GLY A 119 19.39 -16.02 14.97
CA GLY A 119 19.48 -15.34 13.67
C GLY A 119 20.15 -13.98 13.85
N LYS A 120 21.11 -13.67 12.99
CA LYS A 120 21.87 -12.41 12.99
C LYS A 120 21.51 -11.57 11.78
N PHE A 121 21.39 -10.26 12.00
CA PHE A 121 20.99 -9.27 11.01
C PHE A 121 22.07 -8.20 10.91
N THR A 122 22.53 -7.92 9.69
CA THR A 122 23.54 -6.90 9.40
C THR A 122 22.97 -5.84 8.49
N TRP A 123 23.20 -4.57 8.83
CA TRP A 123 22.62 -3.40 8.17
C TRP A 123 23.69 -2.56 7.47
N ASP A 124 23.32 -1.85 6.41
CA ASP A 124 24.19 -0.82 5.84
C ASP A 124 24.07 0.52 6.59
N LEU A 125 24.87 1.51 6.14
CA LEU A 125 24.86 2.85 6.71
C LEU A 125 23.52 3.60 6.49
N TYR A 126 22.66 3.14 5.60
CA TYR A 126 21.32 3.69 5.34
C TYR A 126 20.20 2.95 6.08
N ASP A 127 20.54 2.12 7.08
CA ASP A 127 19.58 1.30 7.85
C ASP A 127 18.78 0.31 6.99
N ARG A 128 19.39 -0.21 5.92
CA ARG A 128 18.81 -1.28 5.08
C ARG A 128 19.47 -2.61 5.38
N LEU A 129 18.66 -3.67 5.48
CA LEU A 129 19.13 -5.01 5.85
C LEU A 129 20.00 -5.59 4.74
N ARG A 130 21.31 -5.72 4.95
CA ARG A 130 22.24 -6.24 3.93
C ARG A 130 22.43 -7.73 3.99
N ARG A 131 22.33 -8.32 5.19
CA ARG A 131 22.61 -9.74 5.39
C ARG A 131 21.81 -10.31 6.55
N TYR A 132 21.30 -11.51 6.37
CA TYR A 132 20.81 -12.35 7.46
C TYR A 132 21.56 -13.68 7.45
N GLU A 133 21.84 -14.21 8.64
CA GLU A 133 22.35 -15.57 8.77
C GLU A 133 21.89 -16.26 10.05
N ASP A 134 21.67 -17.56 9.96
CA ASP A 134 21.44 -18.45 11.09
C ASP A 134 22.30 -19.72 10.93
N ASP A 135 22.03 -20.77 11.69
CA ASP A 135 22.76 -22.04 11.60
C ASP A 135 22.56 -22.78 10.27
N ARG A 136 21.49 -22.45 9.53
CA ARG A 136 21.07 -23.16 8.30
C ARG A 136 21.61 -22.49 7.06
N LEU A 137 21.53 -21.16 6.97
CA LEU A 137 21.77 -20.41 5.74
C LEU A 137 22.34 -19.01 5.97
N VAL A 138 22.78 -18.41 4.88
CA VAL A 138 23.11 -16.99 4.75
C VAL A 138 22.30 -16.43 3.59
N VAL A 139 21.77 -15.21 3.74
CA VAL A 139 21.15 -14.46 2.65
C VAL A 139 21.71 -13.05 2.63
N GLU A 140 22.02 -12.55 1.44
CA GLU A 140 22.45 -11.18 1.18
C GLU A 140 21.41 -10.43 0.36
N PHE A 141 21.22 -9.14 0.65
CA PHE A 141 20.24 -8.29 -0.02
C PHE A 141 20.92 -7.08 -0.66
N GLY A 142 20.48 -6.72 -1.86
CA GLY A 142 20.93 -5.52 -2.58
C GLY A 142 19.82 -4.53 -2.83
N TYR A 143 20.18 -3.25 -2.86
CA TYR A 143 19.23 -2.14 -3.07
C TYR A 143 19.75 -1.16 -4.11
N ASP A 144 18.84 -0.52 -4.83
CA ASP A 144 19.16 0.62 -5.68
C ASP A 144 19.27 1.94 -4.88
N ALA A 145 19.56 3.04 -5.59
CA ALA A 145 19.69 4.37 -5.00
C ALA A 145 18.38 4.93 -4.42
N LEU A 146 17.22 4.39 -4.84
CA LEU A 146 15.90 4.75 -4.30
C LEU A 146 15.53 3.89 -3.08
N GLY A 147 16.40 2.98 -2.65
CA GLY A 147 16.16 2.09 -1.53
C GLY A 147 15.30 0.86 -1.87
N ARG A 148 15.05 0.59 -3.15
CA ARG A 148 14.29 -0.58 -3.59
C ARG A 148 15.19 -1.80 -3.64
N ARG A 149 14.75 -2.91 -3.06
CA ARG A 149 15.50 -4.17 -3.11
C ARG A 149 15.58 -4.65 -4.56
N VAL A 150 16.79 -4.85 -5.09
CA VAL A 150 17.04 -5.32 -6.46
C VAL A 150 17.44 -6.79 -6.52
N TYR A 151 17.96 -7.36 -5.42
CA TYR A 151 18.20 -8.79 -5.33
C TYR A 151 18.15 -9.32 -3.89
N LYS A 152 17.94 -10.62 -3.76
CA LYS A 152 18.39 -11.43 -2.62
C LYS A 152 19.12 -12.69 -3.11
N ASP A 153 20.23 -13.04 -2.49
CA ASP A 153 21.01 -14.25 -2.79
C ASP A 153 21.15 -15.07 -1.51
N SER A 154 20.41 -16.18 -1.43
CA SER A 154 20.46 -17.12 -0.29
C SER A 154 21.26 -18.37 -0.63
N ARG A 155 22.00 -18.88 0.36
CA ARG A 155 22.87 -20.07 0.27
C ARG A 155 22.88 -20.82 1.58
N SER A 156 22.86 -22.15 1.51
CA SER A 156 22.97 -23.02 2.68
C SER A 156 24.38 -22.99 3.28
N LYS A 157 24.46 -23.14 4.60
CA LYS A 157 25.72 -23.36 5.32
C LYS A 157 26.11 -24.84 5.22
N TYR A 158 26.72 -25.21 4.09
CA TYR A 158 27.24 -26.56 3.87
C TYR A 158 28.74 -26.64 4.18
N ARG A 159 29.15 -27.60 5.02
CA ARG A 159 30.56 -27.90 5.27
C ARG A 159 31.00 -29.07 4.40
N ASN A 160 31.98 -28.83 3.52
CA ASN A 160 32.54 -29.86 2.65
C ASN A 160 33.07 -31.05 3.46
N ARG A 161 32.74 -32.26 3.00
CA ARG A 161 33.31 -33.50 3.51
C ARG A 161 34.64 -33.74 2.82
N VAL A 162 35.70 -33.82 3.61
CA VAL A 162 37.08 -34.00 3.10
C VAL A 162 37.24 -35.34 2.37
N GLN A 163 36.53 -36.38 2.80
CA GLN A 163 36.57 -37.69 2.12
C GLN A 163 35.75 -37.75 0.82
N ALA A 164 34.93 -36.73 0.53
CA ALA A 164 34.09 -36.70 -0.66
C ALA A 164 34.73 -35.85 -1.77
N GLY A 165 34.62 -36.31 -3.02
CA GLY A 165 35.11 -35.55 -4.17
C GLY A 165 34.39 -34.22 -4.37
N PRO A 166 34.96 -33.27 -5.15
CA PRO A 166 34.39 -31.94 -5.38
C PRO A 166 32.94 -31.98 -5.89
N VAL A 167 32.66 -32.83 -6.88
CA VAL A 167 31.32 -33.00 -7.48
C VAL A 167 30.31 -33.50 -6.46
N TRP A 168 30.71 -34.37 -5.54
CA TRP A 168 29.80 -34.88 -4.50
C TRP A 168 29.44 -33.77 -3.50
N ASN A 169 30.43 -33.01 -3.04
CA ASN A 169 30.19 -31.87 -2.15
C ASN A 169 29.31 -30.81 -2.82
N GLU A 170 29.50 -30.56 -4.12
CA GLU A 170 28.67 -29.65 -4.89
C GLU A 170 27.21 -30.13 -5.00
N ASN A 171 26.99 -31.40 -5.35
CA ASN A 171 25.65 -31.97 -5.42
C ASN A 171 24.95 -31.97 -4.05
N ALA A 172 25.68 -32.30 -2.98
CA ALA A 172 25.15 -32.28 -1.62
C ALA A 172 24.76 -30.86 -1.17
N ARG A 173 25.56 -29.84 -1.54
CA ARG A 173 25.24 -28.43 -1.30
C ARG A 173 24.01 -28.00 -2.10
N ARG A 174 23.94 -28.33 -3.39
CA ARG A 174 22.77 -28.02 -4.24
C ARG A 174 21.48 -28.64 -3.69
N ALA A 175 21.54 -29.90 -3.23
CA ALA A 175 20.39 -30.56 -2.60
C ALA A 175 19.98 -29.89 -1.28
N LEU A 176 20.93 -29.37 -0.50
CA LEU A 176 20.62 -28.61 0.71
C LEU A 176 20.04 -27.22 0.40
N ASP A 177 20.57 -26.54 -0.62
CA ASP A 177 20.04 -25.27 -1.11
C ASP A 177 18.58 -25.46 -1.54
N GLU A 178 18.28 -26.49 -2.33
CA GLU A 178 16.92 -26.83 -2.75
C GLU A 178 16.00 -27.11 -1.55
N LYS A 179 16.46 -27.93 -0.59
CA LYS A 179 15.70 -28.24 0.64
C LYS A 179 15.38 -27.00 1.47
N LEU A 180 16.29 -26.03 1.52
CA LEU A 180 16.11 -24.78 2.27
C LEU A 180 15.47 -23.67 1.43
N GLY A 181 15.16 -23.92 0.15
CA GLY A 181 14.65 -22.92 -0.79
C GLY A 181 15.65 -21.79 -1.09
N CYS A 182 16.94 -22.02 -0.91
CA CYS A 182 17.99 -21.05 -1.16
C CYS A 182 18.18 -20.81 -2.66
N ASP A 183 18.14 -19.55 -3.09
CA ASP A 183 18.35 -19.18 -4.48
C ASP A 183 18.69 -17.70 -4.66
N LEU A 184 19.03 -17.31 -5.89
CA LEU A 184 19.03 -15.92 -6.31
C LEU A 184 17.61 -15.52 -6.70
N THR A 185 17.15 -14.37 -6.19
CA THR A 185 15.95 -13.69 -6.67
C THR A 185 16.30 -12.27 -7.07
N LEU A 186 16.01 -11.89 -8.31
CA LEU A 186 16.10 -10.53 -8.82
C LEU A 186 14.73 -9.86 -8.77
N PHE A 187 14.70 -8.57 -8.42
CA PHE A 187 13.46 -7.79 -8.31
C PHE A 187 13.52 -6.59 -9.23
N ILE A 188 12.53 -6.49 -10.11
CA ILE A 188 12.40 -5.40 -11.07
C ILE A 188 11.15 -4.61 -10.72
N TRP A 189 11.26 -3.29 -10.75
CA TRP A 189 10.27 -2.36 -10.22
C TRP A 189 9.67 -1.49 -11.32
N ASP A 190 8.36 -1.25 -11.25
CA ASP A 190 7.66 -0.19 -11.96
C ASP A 190 7.22 0.87 -10.94
N GLY A 191 7.93 1.99 -10.91
CA GLY A 191 7.81 2.97 -9.82
C GLY A 191 8.02 2.34 -8.43
N ASP A 192 6.93 2.25 -7.66
CA ASP A 192 6.91 1.73 -6.29
C ASP A 192 6.43 0.26 -6.17
N THR A 193 5.80 -0.30 -7.21
CA THR A 193 5.30 -1.68 -7.25
C THR A 193 6.28 -2.60 -7.98
N LEU A 194 6.24 -3.91 -7.67
CA LEU A 194 7.04 -4.89 -8.39
C LEU A 194 6.48 -5.08 -9.80
N ALA A 195 7.33 -4.96 -10.81
CA ALA A 195 6.96 -5.33 -12.18
C ALA A 195 7.06 -6.86 -12.34
N PHE A 196 8.20 -7.42 -11.94
CA PHE A 196 8.42 -8.85 -11.89
C PHE A 196 9.54 -9.24 -10.93
N GLU A 197 9.49 -10.48 -10.46
CA GLU A 197 10.61 -11.14 -9.77
C GLU A 197 11.12 -12.33 -10.60
N GLN A 198 12.42 -12.56 -10.59
CA GLN A 198 13.05 -13.70 -11.26
C GLN A 198 13.79 -14.53 -10.24
N ARG A 199 13.40 -15.78 -10.05
CA ARG A 199 14.05 -16.69 -9.11
C ARG A 199 14.75 -17.82 -9.85
N GLY A 200 16.03 -18.03 -9.56
CA GLY A 200 16.84 -19.08 -10.15
C GLY A 200 18.21 -18.58 -10.61
N ARG A 201 18.95 -19.46 -11.29
CA ARG A 201 20.31 -19.20 -11.79
C ARG A 201 20.54 -19.87 -13.13
N GLU A 202 21.51 -19.36 -13.89
CA GLU A 202 22.00 -20.00 -15.12
C GLU A 202 20.89 -20.28 -16.15
N GLY A 203 19.94 -19.35 -16.29
CA GLY A 203 18.80 -19.47 -17.21
C GLY A 203 17.71 -20.44 -16.76
N LYS A 204 17.91 -21.18 -15.66
CA LYS A 204 16.91 -22.07 -15.06
C LYS A 204 16.25 -21.37 -13.88
N GLY A 205 14.93 -21.36 -13.87
CA GLY A 205 14.18 -20.69 -12.82
C GLY A 205 12.81 -20.29 -13.30
N ARG A 206 12.26 -19.26 -12.67
CA ARG A 206 10.91 -18.77 -12.93
C ARG A 206 10.88 -17.25 -12.86
N THR A 207 10.14 -16.64 -13.78
CA THR A 207 9.84 -15.20 -13.78
C THR A 207 8.36 -15.00 -13.48
N THR A 208 8.05 -14.23 -12.43
CA THR A 208 6.67 -13.89 -12.06
C THR A 208 6.46 -12.40 -12.28
N HIS A 209 5.57 -12.06 -13.20
CA HIS A 209 5.09 -10.70 -13.44
C HIS A 209 3.87 -10.40 -12.58
N TYR A 210 3.80 -9.18 -12.07
CA TYR A 210 2.68 -8.72 -11.24
C TYR A 210 1.98 -7.53 -11.90
N VAL A 211 0.66 -7.49 -11.74
CA VAL A 211 -0.18 -6.35 -12.12
C VAL A 211 -0.90 -5.87 -10.86
N PHE A 212 -0.84 -4.58 -10.59
CA PHE A 212 -1.46 -3.94 -9.44
C PHE A 212 -2.54 -2.94 -9.89
N GLU A 213 -3.49 -2.64 -9.03
CA GLU A 213 -4.42 -1.54 -9.30
C GLU A 213 -3.66 -0.21 -9.40
N PRO A 214 -4.05 0.71 -10.29
CA PRO A 214 -3.39 2.00 -10.44
C PRO A 214 -3.30 2.77 -9.11
N GLY A 215 -2.09 3.21 -8.75
CA GLY A 215 -1.85 4.01 -7.55
C GLY A 215 -1.99 3.26 -6.22
N SER A 216 -2.07 1.93 -6.25
CA SER A 216 -2.20 1.08 -5.06
C SER A 216 -1.17 -0.06 -5.07
N PHE A 217 -1.13 -0.81 -3.96
CA PHE A 217 -0.33 -2.04 -3.85
C PHE A 217 -1.22 -3.28 -3.81
N ILE A 218 -2.47 -3.16 -4.23
CA ILE A 218 -3.43 -4.25 -4.31
C ILE A 218 -3.16 -5.01 -5.61
N PRO A 219 -2.73 -6.28 -5.55
CA PRO A 219 -2.45 -7.05 -6.75
C PRO A 219 -3.76 -7.49 -7.42
N VAL A 220 -3.76 -7.47 -8.75
CA VAL A 220 -4.90 -7.85 -9.59
C VAL A 220 -4.62 -9.19 -10.27
N ALA A 221 -3.43 -9.34 -10.84
CA ALA A 221 -3.05 -10.55 -11.58
C ALA A 221 -1.56 -10.85 -11.46
N GLN A 222 -1.20 -12.10 -11.74
CA GLN A 222 0.17 -12.51 -11.99
C GLN A 222 0.29 -13.36 -13.25
N GLY A 223 1.40 -13.17 -13.98
CA GLY A 223 1.80 -14.00 -15.10
C GLY A 223 3.11 -14.70 -14.78
N VAL A 224 3.18 -16.00 -15.00
CA VAL A 224 4.34 -16.84 -14.66
C VAL A 224 4.97 -17.39 -15.93
N MET A 225 6.29 -17.32 -16.01
CA MET A 225 7.12 -17.96 -17.03
C MET A 225 8.11 -18.94 -16.36
N ASN A 226 8.22 -20.15 -16.88
CA ASN A 226 9.06 -21.24 -16.35
C ASN A 226 10.53 -21.15 -16.82
N HIS A 227 11.01 -19.92 -17.00
CA HIS A 227 12.40 -19.59 -17.26
C HIS A 227 12.74 -18.20 -16.71
N ILE A 228 14.04 -17.90 -16.68
CA ILE A 228 14.53 -16.56 -16.37
C ILE A 228 14.67 -15.80 -17.68
N GLU A 229 14.00 -14.66 -17.79
CA GLU A 229 14.24 -13.69 -18.86
C GLU A 229 15.67 -13.15 -18.82
N GLU A 230 16.30 -13.06 -19.99
CA GLU A 230 17.62 -12.47 -20.15
C GLU A 230 17.53 -10.96 -19.96
N MET A 231 18.32 -10.45 -19.01
CA MET A 231 18.38 -9.01 -18.71
C MET A 231 19.28 -8.32 -19.73
N LEU A 232 18.84 -7.13 -20.19
CA LEU A 232 19.67 -6.32 -21.07
C LEU A 232 21.01 -6.00 -20.40
N HIS A 233 22.09 -6.15 -21.17
CA HIS A 233 23.41 -5.76 -20.71
C HIS A 233 23.46 -4.26 -20.42
N GLN A 234 24.21 -3.88 -19.38
CA GLN A 234 24.42 -2.48 -19.06
C GLN A 234 25.11 -1.77 -20.24
N PRO A 235 24.63 -0.59 -20.66
CA PRO A 235 25.29 0.17 -21.71
C PRO A 235 26.71 0.57 -21.31
N ARG A 236 27.61 0.62 -22.30
CA ARG A 236 28.97 1.13 -22.08
C ARG A 236 28.98 2.64 -22.23
N TYR A 237 28.96 3.35 -21.10
CA TYR A 237 29.03 4.83 -21.03
C TYR A 237 30.46 5.40 -21.25
N ALA A 238 31.24 4.85 -22.18
CA ALA A 238 32.56 5.37 -22.53
C ALA A 238 32.46 6.57 -23.47
N PHE A 239 33.44 7.49 -23.45
CA PHE A 239 33.49 8.61 -24.38
C PHE A 239 34.29 8.26 -25.65
N PRO A 240 33.81 8.61 -26.85
CA PRO A 240 32.48 9.19 -27.13
C PRO A 240 31.37 8.15 -26.91
N TYR A 241 30.26 8.59 -26.33
CA TYR A 241 29.08 7.74 -26.17
C TYR A 241 28.40 7.52 -27.52
N ASP A 242 28.09 6.27 -27.83
CA ASP A 242 27.46 5.85 -29.08
C ASP A 242 26.07 5.27 -28.77
N ILE A 243 25.03 6.09 -28.99
CA ILE A 243 23.63 5.71 -28.78
C ILE A 243 23.21 4.55 -29.68
N ASP A 244 23.83 4.43 -30.86
CA ASP A 244 23.60 3.35 -31.82
C ASP A 244 24.34 2.07 -31.44
N ARG A 245 24.94 1.98 -30.25
CA ARG A 245 25.45 0.72 -29.66
C ARG A 245 24.84 0.44 -28.30
N ASP A 246 23.94 1.30 -27.84
CA ASP A 246 23.32 1.14 -26.54
C ASP A 246 22.22 0.06 -26.64
N PRO A 247 22.38 -1.05 -25.91
CA PRO A 247 21.42 -2.17 -25.97
C PRO A 247 20.02 -1.73 -25.53
N VAL A 248 19.87 -0.72 -24.67
CA VAL A 248 18.55 -0.23 -24.24
C VAL A 248 17.83 0.49 -25.39
N TRP A 249 18.54 1.29 -26.19
CA TRP A 249 17.95 2.04 -27.31
C TRP A 249 17.69 1.15 -28.53
N GLN A 250 18.50 0.11 -28.72
CA GLN A 250 18.33 -0.83 -29.82
C GLN A 250 17.33 -1.95 -29.52
N HIS A 251 17.06 -2.22 -28.24
CA HIS A 251 16.19 -3.32 -27.87
C HIS A 251 14.75 -3.06 -28.33
N LYS A 252 14.25 -3.99 -29.15
CA LYS A 252 12.84 -4.07 -29.52
C LYS A 252 12.21 -5.22 -28.76
N PRO A 253 11.51 -4.96 -27.64
CA PRO A 253 10.94 -6.04 -26.84
C PRO A 253 9.88 -6.77 -27.65
N THR A 254 10.03 -8.09 -27.78
CA THR A 254 9.02 -8.98 -28.34
C THR A 254 8.21 -9.59 -27.20
N PRO A 255 6.89 -9.36 -27.12
CA PRO A 255 6.06 -9.96 -26.10
C PRO A 255 6.15 -11.49 -26.14
N LYS A 256 6.41 -12.11 -24.99
CA LYS A 256 6.39 -13.56 -24.81
C LYS A 256 5.12 -13.97 -24.06
N PRO A 257 4.49 -15.09 -24.41
CA PRO A 257 3.34 -15.59 -23.67
C PRO A 257 3.75 -16.05 -22.27
N PHE A 258 2.82 -15.99 -21.33
CA PHE A 258 2.97 -16.61 -20.00
C PHE A 258 2.64 -18.10 -20.09
N ASP A 259 3.36 -18.93 -19.33
CA ASP A 259 3.02 -20.35 -19.15
C ASP A 259 1.78 -20.50 -18.25
N THR A 260 1.60 -19.58 -17.30
CA THR A 260 0.43 -19.58 -16.43
C THR A 260 0.01 -18.15 -16.10
N PHE A 261 -1.30 -17.90 -16.10
CA PHE A 261 -1.87 -16.59 -15.79
C PHE A 261 -2.95 -16.73 -14.73
N CYS A 262 -2.92 -15.86 -13.71
CA CYS A 262 -3.81 -15.96 -12.56
C CYS A 262 -4.29 -14.62 -12.03
N TRP A 263 -5.40 -14.66 -11.31
CA TRP A 263 -6.08 -13.53 -10.71
C TRP A 263 -6.00 -13.59 -9.19
N TYR A 264 -5.75 -12.44 -8.56
CA TYR A 264 -5.75 -12.31 -7.12
C TYR A 264 -7.14 -12.04 -6.60
N GLN A 265 -7.51 -12.72 -5.51
CA GLN A 265 -8.63 -12.34 -4.65
C GLN A 265 -8.06 -11.78 -3.36
N CYS A 266 -8.46 -10.57 -3.02
CA CYS A 266 -7.95 -9.85 -1.86
C CYS A 266 -9.04 -9.62 -0.81
N ASP A 267 -8.62 -9.47 0.44
CA ASP A 267 -9.49 -9.01 1.53
C ASP A 267 -9.77 -7.49 1.44
N GLN A 268 -10.51 -6.96 2.42
CA GLN A 268 -10.87 -5.53 2.47
C GLN A 268 -9.68 -4.57 2.58
N LEU A 269 -8.49 -5.07 2.93
CA LEU A 269 -7.26 -4.30 2.99
C LEU A 269 -6.44 -4.43 1.70
N GLY A 270 -6.88 -5.24 0.74
CA GLY A 270 -6.10 -5.56 -0.45
C GLY A 270 -5.02 -6.62 -0.22
N THR A 271 -5.15 -7.41 0.85
CA THR A 271 -4.25 -8.53 1.15
C THR A 271 -4.67 -9.76 0.35
N PRO A 272 -3.78 -10.40 -0.43
CA PRO A 272 -4.11 -11.64 -1.11
C PRO A 272 -4.55 -12.75 -0.17
N THR A 273 -5.74 -13.30 -0.42
CA THR A 273 -6.28 -14.47 0.29
C THR A 273 -6.33 -15.69 -0.63
N GLU A 274 -6.57 -15.49 -1.92
CA GLU A 274 -6.66 -16.55 -2.93
C GLU A 274 -6.04 -16.11 -4.26
N VAL A 275 -5.58 -17.08 -5.05
CA VAL A 275 -5.18 -16.92 -6.44
C VAL A 275 -5.90 -17.96 -7.28
N THR A 276 -6.60 -17.51 -8.31
CA THR A 276 -7.36 -18.37 -9.22
C THR A 276 -6.80 -18.35 -10.64
N ASN A 277 -6.94 -19.47 -11.34
CA ASN A 277 -6.58 -19.57 -12.74
C ASN A 277 -7.64 -18.93 -13.66
N THR A 278 -7.45 -19.04 -14.97
CA THR A 278 -8.38 -18.50 -15.98
C THR A 278 -9.75 -19.17 -16.01
N GLU A 279 -9.89 -20.37 -15.45
CA GLU A 279 -11.15 -21.10 -15.31
C GLU A 279 -11.81 -20.92 -13.92
N GLY A 280 -11.22 -20.12 -13.04
CA GLY A 280 -11.71 -19.88 -11.68
C GLY A 280 -11.34 -20.96 -10.65
N GLN A 281 -10.43 -21.88 -11.00
CA GLN A 281 -9.90 -22.88 -10.06
C GLN A 281 -8.87 -22.24 -9.12
N ILE A 282 -8.89 -22.60 -7.84
CA ILE A 282 -8.00 -22.04 -6.83
C ILE A 282 -6.64 -22.76 -6.89
N TYR A 283 -5.58 -22.02 -7.26
CA TYR A 283 -4.20 -22.52 -7.29
C TYR A 283 -3.41 -22.15 -6.04
N TRP A 284 -3.82 -21.10 -5.33
CA TRP A 284 -3.23 -20.72 -4.06
C TRP A 284 -4.30 -20.16 -3.13
N GLN A 285 -4.20 -20.49 -1.85
CA GLN A 285 -5.05 -19.94 -0.80
C GLN A 285 -4.29 -19.87 0.50
N LYS A 286 -4.44 -18.77 1.23
CA LYS A 286 -3.84 -18.62 2.55
C LYS A 286 -4.66 -17.76 3.48
N ASN A 287 -4.97 -18.32 4.63
CA ASN A 287 -5.49 -17.56 5.75
C ASN A 287 -4.35 -16.92 6.56
N HIS A 288 -4.61 -15.72 7.05
CA HIS A 288 -3.66 -14.96 7.85
C HIS A 288 -4.27 -14.62 9.20
N LYS A 289 -3.44 -14.69 10.24
CA LYS A 289 -3.70 -14.10 11.55
C LYS A 289 -3.82 -12.59 11.47
N ALA A 290 -4.38 -11.96 12.50
CA ALA A 290 -4.62 -10.51 12.52
C ALA A 290 -3.38 -9.67 12.16
N TRP A 291 -2.18 -10.08 12.60
CA TRP A 291 -0.91 -9.39 12.32
C TRP A 291 -0.16 -9.93 11.10
N GLY A 292 -0.82 -10.69 10.22
CA GLY A 292 -0.25 -11.13 8.94
C GLY A 292 0.59 -12.40 9.01
N SER A 293 0.74 -13.01 10.19
CA SER A 293 1.33 -14.35 10.31
C SER A 293 0.45 -15.38 9.61
N PRO A 294 1.01 -16.41 8.95
CA PRO A 294 0.20 -17.44 8.31
C PRO A 294 -0.62 -18.21 9.34
N ALA A 295 -1.91 -18.43 9.06
CA ALA A 295 -2.71 -19.39 9.81
C ALA A 295 -2.32 -20.81 9.41
N THR A 296 -2.49 -21.78 10.30
CA THR A 296 -2.15 -23.19 10.05
C THR A 296 -3.25 -23.97 9.31
N ARG A 297 -4.41 -23.36 9.09
CA ARG A 297 -5.58 -24.00 8.47
C ARG A 297 -5.94 -23.35 7.14
N ASN A 298 -6.56 -24.14 6.26
CA ASN A 298 -7.04 -23.72 4.93
C ASN A 298 -5.94 -23.03 4.11
N CYS A 299 -4.83 -23.73 3.93
CA CYS A 299 -3.74 -23.32 3.05
C CYS A 299 -3.65 -24.31 1.88
N LEU A 300 -3.63 -23.78 0.66
CA LEU A 300 -3.44 -24.53 -0.57
C LEU A 300 -2.37 -23.83 -1.40
N GLU A 301 -1.45 -24.59 -1.96
CA GLU A 301 -0.39 -24.09 -2.84
C GLU A 301 -0.08 -25.18 -3.86
N GLU A 302 -0.49 -24.98 -5.11
CA GLU A 302 -0.10 -25.84 -6.22
C GLU A 302 1.37 -25.61 -6.58
N ARG A 303 2.07 -26.65 -7.04
CA ARG A 303 3.54 -26.63 -7.22
C ARG A 303 4.03 -25.50 -8.12
N ASP A 304 3.24 -25.15 -9.13
CA ASP A 304 3.68 -24.23 -10.18
C ASP A 304 3.41 -22.76 -9.81
N ILE A 305 2.62 -22.51 -8.75
CA ILE A 305 2.20 -21.18 -8.33
C ILE A 305 2.58 -20.92 -6.87
N SER A 306 3.37 -19.87 -6.66
CA SER A 306 3.63 -19.36 -5.31
C SER A 306 3.27 -17.89 -5.21
N ASN A 307 2.71 -17.47 -4.08
CA ASN A 307 2.45 -16.06 -3.80
C ASN A 307 3.25 -15.56 -2.58
N ASN A 308 4.18 -14.64 -2.87
CA ASN A 308 5.01 -14.01 -1.85
C ASN A 308 4.39 -12.74 -1.24
N LEU A 309 3.37 -12.16 -1.89
CA LEU A 309 2.73 -10.92 -1.44
C LEU A 309 1.98 -11.10 -0.10
N ARG A 310 2.02 -10.09 0.75
CA ARG A 310 1.37 -10.04 2.08
C ARG A 310 0.49 -8.79 2.17
N PHE A 311 0.46 -8.09 3.32
CA PHE A 311 -0.20 -6.78 3.38
C PHE A 311 0.30 -5.85 2.27
N GLN A 312 -0.48 -4.82 1.92
CA GLN A 312 -0.09 -3.88 0.88
C GLN A 312 1.37 -3.42 1.01
N GLY A 313 2.14 -3.59 -0.06
CA GLY A 313 3.57 -3.24 -0.13
C GLY A 313 4.54 -4.31 0.39
N GLN A 314 4.03 -5.41 0.95
CA GLN A 314 4.82 -6.42 1.61
C GLN A 314 5.04 -7.68 0.79
N SER A 315 6.25 -8.24 0.88
CA SER A 315 6.59 -9.57 0.36
C SER A 315 7.35 -10.39 1.40
N VAL A 316 7.03 -11.68 1.54
CA VAL A 316 7.68 -12.57 2.52
C VAL A 316 9.12 -12.89 2.11
N ASP A 317 10.02 -12.87 3.09
CA ASP A 317 11.34 -13.51 2.97
C ASP A 317 11.37 -14.76 3.84
N ILE A 318 11.19 -15.91 3.20
CA ILE A 318 11.18 -17.22 3.86
C ILE A 318 12.45 -17.49 4.66
N GLU A 319 13.58 -16.90 4.26
CA GLU A 319 14.87 -17.04 4.92
C GLU A 319 14.85 -16.48 6.34
N THR A 320 14.14 -15.36 6.52
CA THR A 320 14.11 -14.59 7.78
C THR A 320 12.78 -14.73 8.53
N GLY A 321 11.71 -15.11 7.84
CA GLY A 321 10.33 -15.05 8.34
C GLY A 321 9.75 -13.63 8.39
N LEU A 322 10.51 -12.61 7.97
CA LEU A 322 10.06 -11.23 7.91
C LEU A 322 9.38 -10.93 6.58
N HIS A 323 8.63 -9.84 6.55
CA HIS A 323 8.08 -9.28 5.34
C HIS A 323 8.86 -8.02 4.96
N TYR A 324 9.49 -8.01 3.79
CA TYR A 324 10.07 -6.81 3.21
C TYR A 324 8.94 -5.83 2.85
N ASN A 325 9.00 -4.60 3.35
CA ASN A 325 8.02 -3.54 3.15
C ASN A 325 8.70 -2.23 2.74
N ARG A 326 9.26 -2.21 1.53
CA ARG A 326 10.03 -1.09 0.95
C ARG A 326 11.14 -0.59 1.88
N TYR A 327 10.87 0.41 2.70
CA TYR A 327 11.87 1.06 3.54
C TYR A 327 12.17 0.31 4.85
N ARG A 328 11.35 -0.68 5.23
CA ARG A 328 11.52 -1.44 6.48
C ARG A 328 11.21 -2.92 6.31
N TYR A 329 11.57 -3.69 7.32
CA TYR A 329 11.24 -5.12 7.46
C TYR A 329 10.24 -5.30 8.59
N TYR A 330 9.11 -5.91 8.28
CA TYR A 330 8.00 -6.17 9.20
C TYR A 330 8.09 -7.60 9.74
N ASP A 331 7.96 -7.75 11.05
CA ASP A 331 7.86 -9.03 11.72
C ASP A 331 6.38 -9.31 12.04
N PRO A 332 5.75 -10.27 11.33
CA PRO A 332 4.34 -10.61 11.54
C PRO A 332 4.07 -11.34 12.86
N THR A 333 5.11 -11.82 13.56
CA THR A 333 4.97 -12.47 14.87
C THR A 333 4.81 -11.42 15.96
N THR A 334 5.57 -10.32 15.88
CA THR A 334 5.51 -9.22 16.84
C THR A 334 4.59 -8.08 16.42
N GLY A 335 4.11 -8.06 15.17
CA GLY A 335 3.21 -7.04 14.66
C GLY A 335 3.89 -5.69 14.39
N ARG A 336 5.21 -5.68 14.15
CA ARG A 336 6.04 -4.46 14.20
C ARG A 336 7.17 -4.47 13.19
N TYR A 337 7.78 -3.33 12.94
CA TYR A 337 9.03 -3.24 12.19
C TYR A 337 10.23 -3.55 13.09
N ILE A 338 11.28 -4.09 12.47
CA ILE A 338 12.54 -4.43 13.17
C ILE A 338 13.60 -3.34 13.10
N SER A 339 13.27 -2.19 12.53
CA SER A 339 14.10 -0.97 12.47
C SER A 339 13.22 0.26 12.72
N LYS A 340 13.85 1.37 13.12
CA LYS A 340 13.16 2.65 13.34
C LYS A 340 12.57 3.18 12.04
N ASP A 341 11.48 3.93 12.15
CA ASP A 341 10.88 4.64 11.02
C ASP A 341 11.87 5.68 10.45
N PRO A 342 12.27 5.58 9.15
CA PRO A 342 13.16 6.56 8.53
C PRO A 342 12.61 7.99 8.53
N ILE A 343 11.28 8.17 8.59
CA ILE A 343 10.65 9.50 8.72
C ILE A 343 10.44 9.91 10.19
N GLY A 344 10.97 9.13 11.14
CA GLY A 344 10.93 9.39 12.57
C GLY A 344 9.51 9.58 13.11
N PHE A 345 9.32 10.58 13.96
CA PHE A 345 8.03 10.83 14.62
C PHE A 345 6.92 11.32 13.68
N ILE A 346 7.22 11.62 12.42
CA ILE A 346 6.19 11.92 11.40
C ILE A 346 5.31 10.69 11.14
N GLY A 347 5.86 9.47 11.28
CA GLY A 347 5.12 8.20 11.17
C GLY A 347 4.32 7.81 12.42
N GLY A 348 4.64 8.41 13.58
CA GLY A 348 3.99 8.18 14.86
C GLY A 348 4.97 8.20 16.03
N LEU A 349 4.43 8.23 17.27
CA LEU A 349 5.23 8.25 18.49
C LEU A 349 6.00 6.93 18.74
N ASN A 350 5.42 5.80 18.35
CA ASN A 350 6.13 4.52 18.32
C ASN A 350 6.75 4.29 16.95
N ILE A 351 8.06 4.57 16.85
CA ILE A 351 8.85 4.50 15.61
C ILE A 351 9.06 3.08 15.06
N TYR A 352 8.56 2.03 15.73
CA TYR A 352 8.59 0.65 15.22
C TYR A 352 7.17 0.11 14.94
N GLU A 353 6.13 0.88 15.21
CA GLU A 353 4.75 0.45 15.06
C GLU A 353 4.39 0.25 13.57
N PHE A 354 3.72 -0.85 13.26
CA PHE A 354 3.11 -1.07 11.95
C PHE A 354 1.82 -0.27 11.80
N ALA A 355 0.86 -0.55 12.69
CA ALA A 355 -0.44 0.08 12.72
C ALA A 355 -1.06 -0.04 14.12
N ILE A 356 -2.00 0.86 14.43
CA ILE A 356 -2.82 0.79 15.67
C ILE A 356 -3.72 -0.44 15.61
N ASN A 357 -4.29 -0.71 14.42
CA ASN A 357 -5.19 -1.82 14.17
C ASN A 357 -4.86 -2.46 12.80
N PRO A 358 -4.30 -3.68 12.76
CA PRO A 358 -3.85 -4.30 11.53
C PRO A 358 -5.00 -4.77 10.63
N VAL A 359 -6.25 -4.84 11.12
CA VAL A 359 -7.40 -5.27 10.31
C VAL A 359 -8.13 -4.12 9.62
N ALA A 360 -7.71 -2.87 9.89
CA ALA A 360 -8.31 -1.66 9.33
C ALA A 360 -7.29 -0.64 8.81
N TRP A 361 -5.99 -0.91 8.94
CA TRP A 361 -4.92 0.02 8.55
C TRP A 361 -3.88 -0.69 7.70
N ILE A 362 -3.26 0.07 6.81
CA ILE A 362 -2.20 -0.36 5.92
C ILE A 362 -0.99 0.59 6.05
N ALA A 363 0.19 0.10 5.68
CA ALA A 363 1.41 0.89 5.60
C ALA A 363 2.17 0.53 4.31
N PRO A 364 1.73 1.00 3.12
CA PRO A 364 2.19 0.47 1.84
C PRO A 364 3.67 0.69 1.52
N TYR A 365 4.27 1.71 2.13
CA TYR A 365 5.70 2.00 1.99
C TYR A 365 6.51 1.51 3.19
N GLY A 366 5.86 0.95 4.19
CA GLY A 366 6.47 0.75 5.48
C GLY A 366 6.89 2.05 6.16
N LEU A 367 6.16 3.16 5.97
CA LEU A 367 6.41 4.45 6.64
C LEU A 367 5.17 4.86 7.44
N LYS A 368 4.42 5.87 6.97
CA LYS A 368 3.20 6.35 7.61
C LYS A 368 2.03 5.39 7.39
N LYS A 369 1.49 4.87 8.48
CA LYS A 369 0.23 4.10 8.53
C LYS A 369 -0.97 4.96 8.11
N LYS A 370 -1.90 4.37 7.37
CA LYS A 370 -3.17 5.00 6.97
C LYS A 370 -4.29 3.96 6.98
N GLN A 371 -5.53 4.41 7.17
CA GLN A 371 -6.67 3.58 6.82
C GLN A 371 -6.75 3.50 5.29
N PRO A 372 -7.08 2.33 4.70
CA PRO A 372 -7.42 2.28 3.29
C PRO A 372 -8.63 3.19 3.07
N SER A 373 -8.56 4.08 2.08
CA SER A 373 -9.76 4.71 1.57
C SER A 373 -10.69 3.59 1.09
N THR A 374 -11.97 3.64 1.50
CA THR A 374 -13.03 2.73 1.03
C THR A 374 -12.86 2.40 -0.45
N CYS A 375 -12.98 1.10 -0.76
CA CYS A 375 -12.71 0.44 -2.03
C CYS A 375 -12.70 1.33 -3.28
N CYS A 376 -11.67 1.12 -4.09
CA CYS A 376 -11.32 1.83 -5.30
C CYS A 376 -10.83 3.27 -5.03
N PRO A 377 -9.62 3.66 -5.45
CA PRO A 377 -9.53 4.95 -6.10
C PRO A 377 -10.34 4.81 -7.39
N ALA A 378 -11.68 4.91 -7.30
CA ALA A 378 -12.31 5.72 -8.30
C ALA A 378 -11.48 7.00 -8.27
N GLU A 379 -10.86 7.39 -9.39
CA GLU A 379 -10.45 8.77 -9.56
C GLU A 379 -11.56 9.58 -8.90
N VAL A 380 -11.26 10.24 -7.77
CA VAL A 380 -12.29 10.94 -7.01
C VAL A 380 -12.86 11.89 -8.03
N ASP A 381 -14.04 11.58 -8.60
CA ASP A 381 -14.55 12.32 -9.74
C ASP A 381 -14.62 13.73 -9.20
N PRO A 382 -13.80 14.65 -9.71
CA PRO A 382 -13.70 15.96 -9.10
C PRO A 382 -15.06 16.67 -9.16
N CYS A 383 -15.93 16.24 -10.08
CA CYS A 383 -17.28 16.71 -10.26
C CYS A 383 -18.32 15.98 -9.38
N ALA A 384 -17.90 15.02 -8.53
CA ALA A 384 -18.79 14.28 -7.66
C ALA A 384 -19.41 15.18 -6.56
N PRO A 385 -20.61 14.84 -6.08
CA PRO A 385 -21.24 15.53 -4.97
C PRO A 385 -20.40 15.43 -3.69
N ASP A 386 -20.16 16.55 -3.00
CA ASP A 386 -19.36 16.60 -1.76
C ASP A 386 -20.21 16.66 -0.46
N GLY A 387 -21.53 16.58 -0.61
CA GLY A 387 -22.51 16.64 0.49
C GLY A 387 -22.84 18.05 0.96
N LYS A 388 -22.41 19.09 0.23
CA LYS A 388 -22.80 20.48 0.46
C LYS A 388 -23.53 21.04 -0.75
N THR A 389 -24.31 22.09 -0.49
CA THR A 389 -24.89 22.92 -1.54
C THR A 389 -23.91 24.02 -1.87
N HIS A 390 -23.57 24.13 -3.15
CA HIS A 390 -22.73 25.19 -3.70
C HIS A 390 -23.55 26.05 -4.64
N ILE A 391 -23.36 27.36 -4.54
CA ILE A 391 -24.08 28.32 -5.37
C ILE A 391 -23.13 29.25 -6.09
N VAL A 392 -23.51 29.66 -7.29
CA VAL A 392 -23.02 30.89 -7.93
C VAL A 392 -24.13 31.93 -7.79
N TYR A 393 -23.77 33.10 -7.30
CA TYR A 393 -24.68 34.25 -7.18
C TYR A 393 -24.15 35.43 -7.98
N GLN A 394 -25.08 36.24 -8.48
CA GLN A 394 -24.79 37.48 -9.17
C GLN A 394 -25.46 38.66 -8.46
N ALA A 395 -24.85 39.82 -8.59
CA ALA A 395 -25.36 41.08 -8.09
C ALA A 395 -24.79 42.23 -8.92
N GLU A 396 -25.50 43.36 -9.00
CA GLU A 396 -24.95 44.57 -9.62
C GLU A 396 -23.89 45.21 -8.71
N ASP A 397 -22.80 45.72 -9.29
CA ASP A 397 -21.75 46.42 -8.55
C ASP A 397 -22.28 47.79 -8.10
N PRO A 398 -22.42 48.03 -6.78
CA PRO A 398 -22.96 49.28 -6.26
C PRO A 398 -22.06 50.49 -6.54
N LYS A 399 -20.78 50.27 -6.91
CA LYS A 399 -19.85 51.34 -7.29
C LYS A 399 -19.84 51.62 -8.78
N ASN A 400 -20.30 50.68 -9.60
CA ASN A 400 -20.27 50.77 -11.06
C ASN A 400 -21.59 50.22 -11.63
N PRO A 401 -22.65 51.05 -11.73
CA PRO A 401 -23.92 50.64 -12.31
C PRO A 401 -23.73 50.06 -13.71
N GLY A 402 -24.39 48.94 -14.01
CA GLY A 402 -24.25 48.15 -15.24
C GLY A 402 -23.17 47.07 -15.20
N TYR A 403 -22.37 46.96 -14.14
CA TYR A 403 -21.41 45.86 -13.95
C TYR A 403 -21.99 44.77 -13.06
N ILE A 404 -21.88 43.52 -13.48
CA ILE A 404 -22.33 42.36 -12.71
C ILE A 404 -21.15 41.72 -11.97
N TYR A 405 -21.28 41.60 -10.66
CA TYR A 405 -20.41 40.82 -9.80
C TYR A 405 -20.87 39.36 -9.74
N THR A 406 -19.99 38.43 -10.08
CA THR A 406 -20.20 36.98 -9.95
C THR A 406 -19.38 36.43 -8.80
N GLY A 407 -19.99 35.66 -7.91
CA GLY A 407 -19.28 35.01 -6.81
C GLY A 407 -19.86 33.65 -6.45
N LYS A 408 -19.05 32.82 -5.77
CA LYS A 408 -19.51 31.55 -5.20
C LYS A 408 -19.75 31.56 -3.69
N ALA A 409 -20.64 30.70 -3.22
CA ALA A 409 -20.78 30.33 -1.81
C ALA A 409 -21.07 28.84 -1.64
N SER A 410 -20.86 28.30 -0.44
CA SER A 410 -21.02 26.87 -0.16
C SER A 410 -21.44 26.64 1.29
N GLY A 411 -22.32 25.69 1.53
CA GLY A 411 -22.78 25.35 2.87
C GLY A 411 -23.86 24.27 2.87
N TYR A 412 -24.29 23.86 4.07
CA TYR A 412 -25.43 22.96 4.23
C TYR A 412 -26.76 23.71 4.16
N GLY A 413 -27.75 23.11 3.50
CA GLY A 413 -29.10 23.64 3.34
C GLY A 413 -29.48 23.91 1.88
N SER A 414 -30.59 24.59 1.65
CA SER A 414 -30.99 25.04 0.30
C SER A 414 -30.08 26.15 -0.22
N ALA A 415 -30.05 26.38 -1.54
CA ALA A 415 -29.33 27.49 -2.14
C ALA A 415 -29.65 28.85 -1.48
N THR A 416 -30.91 29.10 -1.15
CA THR A 416 -31.33 30.31 -0.42
C THR A 416 -30.64 30.39 0.94
N GLN A 417 -30.66 29.32 1.74
CA GLN A 417 -29.99 29.32 3.06
C GLN A 417 -28.48 29.54 2.95
N VAL A 418 -27.85 29.03 1.90
CA VAL A 418 -26.42 29.27 1.63
C VAL A 418 -26.17 30.75 1.28
N LEU A 419 -27.04 31.37 0.48
CA LEU A 419 -26.96 32.80 0.15
C LEU A 419 -27.20 33.67 1.39
N GLU A 420 -28.21 33.36 2.20
CA GLU A 420 -28.49 34.10 3.44
C GLU A 420 -27.31 34.07 4.41
N ARG A 421 -26.67 32.90 4.55
CA ARG A 421 -25.48 32.76 5.39
C ARG A 421 -24.30 33.56 4.86
N ARG A 422 -24.16 33.70 3.54
CA ARG A 422 -23.11 34.51 2.93
C ARG A 422 -23.28 36.01 3.21
N PHE A 423 -24.53 36.46 3.32
CA PHE A 423 -24.91 37.85 3.59
C PHE A 423 -25.47 38.04 5.01
N SER A 424 -25.02 37.25 5.99
CA SER A 424 -25.52 37.31 7.37
C SER A 424 -25.32 38.68 8.04
N GLY A 425 -24.33 39.46 7.60
CA GLY A 425 -24.11 40.85 8.00
C GLY A 425 -24.90 41.90 7.20
N GLY A 426 -25.90 41.49 6.41
CA GLY A 426 -26.69 42.36 5.52
C GLY A 426 -25.98 42.76 4.22
N HIS A 427 -24.64 42.73 4.19
CA HIS A 427 -23.83 43.03 3.02
C HIS A 427 -22.61 42.11 2.92
N HIS A 428 -22.12 41.86 1.71
CA HIS A 428 -20.89 41.12 1.45
C HIS A 428 -20.08 41.79 0.33
N ARG A 429 -18.80 42.12 0.59
CA ARG A 429 -17.94 42.86 -0.37
C ARG A 429 -18.57 44.17 -0.89
N GLY A 430 -19.37 44.82 -0.04
CA GLY A 430 -20.05 46.08 -0.38
C GLY A 430 -21.40 45.91 -1.08
N ILE A 431 -21.81 44.68 -1.41
CA ILE A 431 -23.09 44.35 -2.06
C ILE A 431 -24.14 44.06 -0.98
N ASP A 432 -25.33 44.65 -1.06
CA ASP A 432 -26.46 44.37 -0.17
C ASP A 432 -27.10 43.02 -0.52
N LYS A 433 -27.57 42.26 0.48
CA LYS A 433 -28.27 40.99 0.27
C LYS A 433 -29.40 41.11 -0.75
N LYS A 434 -30.16 42.20 -0.72
CA LYS A 434 -31.33 42.40 -1.59
C LYS A 434 -30.96 42.47 -3.08
N ASP A 435 -29.70 42.83 -3.36
CA ASP A 435 -29.19 43.02 -4.71
C ASP A 435 -28.50 41.75 -5.26
N ALA A 436 -28.45 40.66 -4.47
CA ALA A 436 -27.82 39.40 -4.84
C ALA A 436 -28.85 38.28 -5.04
N PHE A 437 -28.72 37.54 -6.14
CA PHE A 437 -29.57 36.38 -6.44
C PHE A 437 -28.74 35.17 -6.89
N VAL A 438 -29.26 33.97 -6.62
CA VAL A 438 -28.62 32.71 -7.05
C VAL A 438 -28.85 32.51 -8.55
N VAL A 439 -27.79 32.17 -9.27
CA VAL A 439 -27.81 31.90 -10.71
C VAL A 439 -27.64 30.41 -10.99
N HIS A 440 -26.81 29.73 -10.21
CA HIS A 440 -26.60 28.29 -10.32
C HIS A 440 -26.51 27.63 -8.94
N GLU A 441 -27.01 26.41 -8.85
CA GLU A 441 -26.91 25.52 -7.70
C GLU A 441 -26.28 24.19 -8.13
N THR A 442 -25.32 23.70 -7.37
CA THR A 442 -24.64 22.42 -7.62
C THR A 442 -24.22 21.78 -6.30
N ASP A 443 -23.98 20.47 -6.34
CA ASP A 443 -23.55 19.65 -5.22
C ASP A 443 -22.03 19.38 -5.21
N SER A 444 -21.28 19.96 -6.17
CA SER A 444 -19.83 19.79 -6.30
C SER A 444 -19.06 21.11 -6.25
N TYR A 445 -18.03 21.14 -5.40
CA TYR A 445 -17.11 22.27 -5.32
C TYR A 445 -16.34 22.53 -6.62
N ALA A 446 -15.93 21.48 -7.35
CA ALA A 446 -15.21 21.67 -8.61
C ALA A 446 -16.11 22.31 -9.68
N THR A 447 -17.36 21.85 -9.74
CA THR A 447 -18.39 22.36 -10.63
C THR A 447 -18.71 23.82 -10.36
N VAL A 448 -18.96 24.21 -9.10
CA VAL A 448 -19.30 25.62 -8.77
C VAL A 448 -18.16 26.57 -9.14
N ARG A 449 -16.91 26.12 -9.01
CA ARG A 449 -15.72 26.92 -9.36
C ARG A 449 -15.65 27.15 -10.86
N GLY A 450 -15.87 26.12 -11.66
CA GLY A 450 -15.89 26.25 -13.10
C GLY A 450 -17.04 27.13 -13.60
N ILE A 451 -18.24 26.98 -13.03
CA ILE A 451 -19.41 27.80 -13.41
C ILE A 451 -19.16 29.28 -13.07
N GLU A 452 -18.65 29.59 -11.87
CA GLU A 452 -18.26 30.96 -11.49
C GLU A 452 -17.27 31.56 -12.50
N HIS A 453 -16.31 30.76 -12.97
CA HIS A 453 -15.34 31.18 -13.98
C HIS A 453 -15.97 31.40 -15.36
N LEU A 454 -16.88 30.53 -15.80
CA LEU A 454 -17.57 30.65 -17.08
C LEU A 454 -18.53 31.85 -17.11
N GLU A 455 -19.32 32.03 -16.06
CA GLU A 455 -20.22 33.19 -15.87
C GLU A 455 -19.42 34.49 -15.88
N TYR A 456 -18.30 34.53 -15.15
CA TYR A 456 -17.39 35.68 -15.18
C TYR A 456 -16.86 35.96 -16.59
N THR A 457 -16.47 34.93 -17.36
CA THR A 457 -15.97 35.13 -18.73
C THR A 457 -17.05 35.51 -19.74
N ASN A 458 -18.28 35.02 -19.58
CA ASN A 458 -19.40 35.31 -20.49
C ASN A 458 -19.93 36.73 -20.29
N LEU A 459 -19.94 37.22 -19.05
CA LEU A 459 -20.40 38.58 -18.73
C LEU A 459 -19.39 39.68 -19.07
N MET A 460 -18.11 39.33 -19.27
CA MET A 460 -17.03 40.28 -19.41
C MET A 460 -16.23 40.03 -20.70
N GLY A 461 -16.49 40.82 -21.73
CA GLY A 461 -15.55 41.09 -22.83
C GLY A 461 -14.28 41.82 -22.36
N GLY A 462 -13.65 41.34 -21.28
CA GLY A 462 -12.33 41.76 -20.79
C GLY A 462 -12.23 43.18 -20.23
N ALA A 463 -12.68 43.45 -19.00
CA ALA A 463 -12.13 44.56 -18.18
C ALA A 463 -12.58 44.54 -16.71
N THR A 464 -11.86 43.88 -15.80
CA THR A 464 -11.39 44.51 -14.54
C THR A 464 -10.21 43.73 -13.95
N LYS A 465 -9.27 44.45 -13.33
CA LYS A 465 -7.94 43.99 -12.91
C LYS A 465 -7.90 43.14 -11.63
N GLN A 466 -9.05 42.72 -11.08
CA GLN A 466 -9.11 42.19 -9.70
C GLN A 466 -9.85 40.87 -9.45
N ASN A 467 -10.58 40.27 -10.39
CA ASN A 467 -11.35 39.05 -10.10
C ASN A 467 -11.36 38.04 -11.25
N ASN A 468 -10.20 37.55 -11.70
CA ASN A 468 -10.21 36.27 -12.41
C ASN A 468 -10.50 35.16 -11.38
N PRO A 469 -11.70 34.52 -11.38
CA PRO A 469 -12.07 33.60 -10.32
C PRO A 469 -11.09 32.43 -10.26
N ILE A 470 -10.60 31.98 -11.42
CA ILE A 470 -9.58 30.93 -11.53
C ILE A 470 -8.39 31.44 -12.35
N SER A 471 -7.29 31.73 -11.64
CA SER A 471 -6.01 32.09 -12.26
C SER A 471 -5.56 31.09 -13.33
N PRO A 472 -4.97 31.52 -14.45
CA PRO A 472 -4.40 30.62 -15.46
C PRO A 472 -3.33 29.66 -14.91
N ARG A 473 -2.70 29.99 -13.78
CA ARG A 473 -1.69 29.15 -13.11
C ARG A 473 -2.28 28.13 -12.12
N ASN A 474 -3.61 28.11 -11.94
CA ASN A 474 -4.24 27.16 -11.03
C ASN A 474 -4.17 25.74 -11.62
N ARG A 475 -3.53 24.81 -10.90
CA ARG A 475 -3.33 23.41 -11.32
C ARG A 475 -4.65 22.67 -11.59
N ASN A 476 -5.75 23.10 -11.00
CA ASN A 476 -7.08 22.48 -11.13
C ASN A 476 -7.97 23.21 -12.14
N ARG A 477 -7.46 24.20 -12.87
CA ARG A 477 -8.27 25.06 -13.77
C ARG A 477 -9.01 24.26 -14.83
N THR A 478 -8.31 23.34 -15.50
CA THR A 478 -8.91 22.49 -16.54
C THR A 478 -10.03 21.63 -15.96
N THR A 479 -9.74 20.96 -14.84
CA THR A 479 -10.71 20.14 -14.09
C THR A 479 -11.98 20.92 -13.73
N TYR A 480 -11.86 22.14 -13.21
CA TYR A 480 -13.01 22.97 -12.87
C TYR A 480 -13.85 23.32 -14.10
N ILE A 481 -13.21 23.71 -15.20
CA ILE A 481 -13.90 24.05 -16.45
C ILE A 481 -14.63 22.82 -17.03
N ASP A 482 -14.00 21.64 -16.99
CA ASP A 482 -14.60 20.40 -17.50
C ASP A 482 -15.81 19.97 -16.65
N CYS A 483 -15.73 20.06 -15.32
CA CYS A 483 -16.86 19.80 -14.43
C CYS A 483 -18.03 20.76 -14.69
N ALA A 484 -17.76 22.04 -14.89
CA ALA A 484 -18.80 23.02 -15.20
C ALA A 484 -19.47 22.76 -16.55
N LYS A 485 -18.70 22.47 -17.60
CA LYS A 485 -19.24 22.11 -18.91
C LYS A 485 -20.12 20.86 -18.84
N ARG A 486 -19.67 19.84 -18.10
CA ARG A 486 -20.42 18.59 -17.88
C ARG A 486 -21.73 18.82 -17.13
N HIS A 487 -21.75 19.75 -16.19
CA HIS A 487 -22.95 20.11 -15.45
C HIS A 487 -23.93 20.90 -16.31
N LEU A 488 -23.46 21.89 -17.07
CA LEU A 488 -24.28 22.73 -17.96
C LEU A 488 -24.79 22.01 -19.21
N SER A 489 -24.23 20.84 -19.55
CA SER A 489 -24.69 20.01 -20.66
C SER A 489 -25.83 19.04 -20.29
N LYS A 490 -26.19 18.96 -19.01
CA LYS A 490 -27.33 18.19 -18.50
C LYS A 490 -28.55 19.10 -18.39
#